data_AF-A0A8H6IPT7-F1
#
_entry.id   AF-A0A8H6IPT7-F1
#
_cell.length_a   1.000
_cell.length_b   1.000
_cell.length_c   1.000
_cell.angle_alpha   90.00
_cell.angle_beta   90.00
_cell.angle_gamma   90.00
#
_symmetry.space_group_name_H-M   'P 1'
#
loop_
_entity.id
_entity.type
_entity.pdbx_description
1 polymer ?
#
loop_
_entity_poly.entity_id
_entity_poly.type
_entity_poly.pdbx_seq_one_letter_code
_entity_poly.pdbx_strand_id
1 'polypeptide(L)'
;MGGDFPSGYEWNFWGDDPYTTAHVIRSWKGPIVYSGSQVARSTYSGGPLMEDGPKTDPVRAAYILYMYYQPRLSFDPIAMLYAIKGLDKYFKYENENGYNTIQLDGEDGRIGSNVWVFDEAVTNQHWLNLTIDGEELGKELDKMYLQGAWSASRSSDPVGKLPKLGNCKPDGIAKPNSSDERSEL
;
A
#
# COMPACT_ATOMS: atom_id res chain seq x y z
N MET A 1 -1.79 -3.21 -5.41
CA MET A 1 -0.65 -4.10 -5.10
C MET A 1 -1.13 -5.51 -5.29
N GLY A 2 -0.41 -6.32 -6.06
CA GLY A 2 -0.66 -7.77 -6.14
C GLY A 2 -0.27 -8.39 -7.49
N GLY A 3 -0.22 -9.72 -7.49
CA GLY A 3 0.21 -10.57 -8.61
C GLY A 3 1.72 -10.85 -8.62
N ASP A 4 2.12 -11.97 -9.22
CA ASP A 4 3.50 -12.38 -9.45
C ASP A 4 3.72 -12.48 -10.96
N PHE A 5 4.34 -11.48 -11.57
CA PHE A 5 4.36 -11.37 -13.03
C PHE A 5 5.58 -12.06 -13.65
N PRO A 6 5.43 -12.74 -14.81
CA PRO A 6 4.23 -12.77 -15.65
C PRO A 6 3.17 -13.82 -15.24
N SER A 7 3.48 -14.73 -14.32
CA SER A 7 2.53 -15.70 -13.79
C SER A 7 2.95 -16.17 -12.40
N GLY A 8 1.98 -16.39 -11.50
CA GLY A 8 2.25 -16.98 -10.20
C GLY A 8 1.18 -16.72 -9.14
N TYR A 9 1.61 -16.83 -7.89
CA TYR A 9 0.76 -16.88 -6.71
C TYR A 9 1.14 -15.78 -5.72
N GLU A 10 0.32 -14.75 -5.62
CA GLU A 10 0.48 -13.63 -4.69
C GLU A 10 -0.77 -13.47 -3.80
N TRP A 11 -0.56 -13.13 -2.53
CA TRP A 11 -1.59 -13.24 -1.49
C TRP A 11 -2.83 -12.38 -1.75
N ASN A 12 -2.72 -11.16 -2.31
CA ASN A 12 -3.90 -10.37 -2.68
C ASN A 12 -4.71 -10.97 -3.84
N PHE A 13 -4.13 -11.90 -4.58
CA PHE A 13 -4.76 -12.55 -5.73
C PHE A 13 -5.42 -13.89 -5.37
N TRP A 14 -4.94 -14.58 -4.34
CA TRP A 14 -5.45 -15.91 -3.96
C TRP A 14 -5.81 -16.09 -2.49
N GLY A 15 -5.24 -15.28 -1.59
CA GLY A 15 -5.25 -15.51 -0.15
C GLY A 15 -6.58 -15.29 0.56
N ASP A 16 -7.46 -14.47 -0.01
CA ASP A 16 -8.81 -14.24 0.49
C ASP A 16 -9.86 -14.87 -0.44
N ASP A 17 -10.26 -14.15 -1.49
CA ASP A 17 -11.18 -14.65 -2.50
C ASP A 17 -10.67 -14.38 -3.93
N PRO A 18 -10.17 -15.40 -4.64
CA PRO A 18 -9.67 -15.23 -6.00
C PRO A 18 -10.77 -14.86 -7.01
N TYR A 19 -12.05 -15.14 -6.72
CA TYR A 19 -13.17 -14.73 -7.58
C TYR A 19 -13.37 -13.21 -7.56
N THR A 20 -13.19 -12.57 -6.40
CA THR A 20 -13.28 -11.11 -6.28
C THR A 20 -12.17 -10.43 -7.10
N THR A 21 -10.93 -10.93 -7.03
CA THR A 21 -9.83 -10.42 -7.85
C THR A 21 -10.09 -10.64 -9.34
N ALA A 22 -10.56 -11.83 -9.73
CA ALA A 22 -10.94 -12.14 -11.12
C ALA A 22 -12.04 -11.19 -11.63
N HIS A 23 -13.03 -10.89 -10.78
CA HIS A 23 -14.11 -9.96 -11.11
C HIS A 23 -13.59 -8.55 -11.40
N VAL A 24 -12.72 -8.01 -10.54
CA VAL A 24 -12.14 -6.67 -10.73
C VAL A 24 -11.35 -6.59 -12.03
N ILE A 25 -10.41 -7.53 -12.24
CA ILE A 25 -9.55 -7.54 -13.42
C ILE A 25 -10.36 -7.66 -14.72
N ARG A 26 -11.42 -8.48 -14.71
CA ARG A 26 -12.28 -8.68 -15.88
C ARG A 26 -13.22 -7.48 -16.15
N SER A 27 -13.70 -6.84 -15.10
CA SER A 27 -14.79 -5.86 -15.20
C SER A 27 -14.31 -4.42 -15.34
N TRP A 28 -13.12 -4.11 -14.80
CA TRP A 28 -12.55 -2.78 -14.88
C TRP A 28 -12.17 -2.40 -16.32
N LYS A 29 -12.67 -1.26 -16.79
CA LYS A 29 -12.45 -0.77 -18.17
C LYS A 29 -11.36 0.27 -18.28
N GLY A 30 -10.97 0.88 -17.15
CA GLY A 30 -9.89 1.85 -17.11
C GLY A 30 -8.52 1.19 -17.23
N PRO A 31 -7.45 1.99 -17.37
CA PRO A 31 -6.09 1.49 -17.26
C PRO A 31 -5.84 0.82 -15.90
N ILE A 32 -4.97 -0.18 -15.88
CA ILE A 32 -4.54 -0.86 -14.66
C ILE A 32 -3.02 -0.96 -14.64
N VAL A 33 -2.41 -0.62 -13.52
CA VAL A 33 -0.99 -0.88 -13.28
C VAL A 33 -0.83 -1.75 -12.05
N TYR A 34 -0.19 -2.90 -12.24
CA TYR A 34 0.07 -3.88 -11.19
C TYR A 34 1.46 -3.66 -10.59
N SER A 35 1.51 -3.51 -9.27
CA SER A 35 2.74 -3.59 -8.48
C SER A 35 2.82 -5.01 -7.92
N GLY A 36 3.60 -5.87 -8.59
CA GLY A 36 3.67 -7.30 -8.30
C GLY A 36 4.74 -7.69 -7.29
N SER A 37 4.74 -8.95 -6.88
CA SER A 37 5.68 -9.49 -5.89
C SER A 37 7.14 -9.45 -6.34
N GLN A 38 7.42 -9.47 -7.64
CA GLN A 38 8.79 -9.42 -8.16
C GLN A 38 9.55 -8.14 -7.75
N VAL A 39 8.87 -6.99 -7.72
CA VAL A 39 9.48 -5.72 -7.28
C VAL A 39 9.46 -5.57 -5.76
N ALA A 40 8.45 -6.13 -5.11
CA ALA A 40 8.29 -6.04 -3.67
C ALA A 40 9.23 -6.96 -2.89
N ARG A 41 9.45 -8.19 -3.37
CA ARG A 41 10.29 -9.22 -2.72
C ARG A 41 11.78 -8.86 -2.73
N SER A 42 12.22 -7.98 -3.62
CA SER A 42 13.60 -7.48 -3.69
C SER A 42 13.85 -6.20 -2.89
N THR A 43 12.81 -5.59 -2.30
CA THR A 43 12.89 -4.25 -1.69
C THR A 43 12.49 -4.30 -0.22
N TYR A 44 13.46 -4.15 0.68
CA TYR A 44 13.20 -4.03 2.12
C TYR A 44 13.23 -2.57 2.57
N SER A 45 12.31 -2.17 3.45
CA SER A 45 12.29 -0.83 4.06
C SER A 45 11.72 -0.89 5.49
N GLY A 46 11.79 0.23 6.20
CA GLY A 46 11.26 0.44 7.54
C GLY A 46 12.27 0.30 8.67
N GLY A 47 13.49 -0.20 8.40
CA GLY A 47 14.54 -0.35 9.41
C GLY A 47 14.92 1.00 10.05
N PRO A 48 15.47 1.94 9.26
CA PRO A 48 15.78 3.30 9.69
C PRO A 48 14.60 4.04 10.32
N LEU A 49 13.36 3.85 9.85
CA LEU A 49 12.18 4.45 10.51
C LEU A 49 12.03 3.95 11.96
N MET A 50 12.19 2.65 12.20
CA MET A 50 12.10 2.07 13.55
C MET A 50 13.26 2.47 14.46
N GLU A 51 14.46 2.60 13.89
CA GLU A 51 15.66 2.99 14.62
C GLU A 51 15.67 4.49 14.94
N ASP A 52 15.58 5.32 13.90
CA ASP A 52 15.89 6.75 13.92
C ASP A 52 14.65 7.66 13.87
N GLY A 53 13.46 7.12 13.62
CA GLY A 53 12.25 7.93 13.57
C GLY A 53 11.85 8.54 14.93
N PRO A 54 11.06 9.62 14.95
CA PRO A 54 10.56 10.22 16.18
C PRO A 54 9.81 9.20 17.03
N LYS A 55 10.09 9.16 18.35
CA LYS A 55 9.41 8.23 19.28
C LYS A 55 7.90 8.44 19.38
N THR A 56 7.42 9.60 18.97
CA THR A 56 6.00 9.99 18.94
C THR A 56 5.31 9.63 17.63
N ASP A 57 6.06 9.19 16.61
CA ASP A 57 5.51 8.87 15.30
C ASP A 57 4.69 7.56 15.35
N PRO A 58 3.40 7.60 14.96
CA PRO A 58 2.54 6.42 15.01
C PRO A 58 2.91 5.37 13.95
N VAL A 59 3.50 5.77 12.81
CA VAL A 59 3.90 4.84 11.76
C VAL A 59 5.11 4.02 12.21
N ARG A 60 6.11 4.68 12.83
CA ARG A 60 7.22 4.02 13.53
C ARG A 60 6.71 3.01 14.54
N ALA A 61 5.75 3.40 15.39
CA ALA A 61 5.18 2.49 16.38
C ALA A 61 4.49 1.27 15.73
N ALA A 62 3.73 1.49 14.66
CA ALA A 62 3.09 0.41 13.90
C ALA A 62 4.12 -0.55 13.27
N TYR A 63 5.20 -0.03 12.68
CA TYR A 63 6.29 -0.85 12.14
C TYR A 63 6.97 -1.68 13.23
N ILE A 64 7.27 -1.10 14.40
CA ILE A 64 7.87 -1.85 15.52
C ILE A 64 6.94 -2.97 16.00
N LEU A 65 5.65 -2.69 16.15
CA LEU A 65 4.67 -3.68 16.61
C LEU A 65 4.47 -4.82 15.60
N TYR A 66 4.51 -4.51 14.31
CA TYR A 66 4.31 -5.49 13.25
C TYR A 66 5.58 -6.31 12.97
N MET A 67 6.75 -5.68 13.00
CA MET A 67 8.01 -6.27 12.51
C MET A 67 9.07 -6.56 13.57
N TYR A 68 8.89 -6.11 14.81
CA TYR A 68 9.85 -6.33 15.89
C TYR A 68 11.29 -5.94 15.52
N TYR A 69 11.47 -4.71 15.01
CA TYR A 69 12.78 -4.17 14.60
C TYR A 69 13.46 -4.90 13.44
N GLN A 70 12.70 -5.53 12.54
CA GLN A 70 13.21 -6.08 11.28
C GLN A 70 12.68 -5.31 10.07
N PRO A 71 13.51 -4.99 9.05
CA PRO A 71 13.01 -4.43 7.80
C PRO A 71 11.94 -5.32 7.16
N ARG A 72 11.01 -4.73 6.42
CA ARG A 72 9.89 -5.42 5.78
C ARG A 72 9.94 -5.28 4.27
N LEU A 73 9.60 -6.35 3.56
CA LEU A 73 9.32 -6.30 2.13
C LEU A 73 8.29 -5.21 1.81
N SER A 74 8.60 -4.37 0.83
CA SER A 74 7.93 -3.09 0.61
C SER A 74 6.80 -3.18 -0.40
N PHE A 75 5.86 -4.12 -0.21
CA PHE A 75 4.76 -4.34 -1.15
C PHE A 75 3.89 -3.10 -1.36
N ASP A 76 3.02 -2.78 -0.40
CA ASP A 76 2.12 -1.62 -0.51
C ASP A 76 2.87 -0.28 -0.59
N PRO A 77 4.01 -0.09 0.11
CA PRO A 77 4.79 1.13 -0.07
C PRO A 77 5.29 1.38 -1.50
N ILE A 78 5.67 0.35 -2.25
CA ILE A 78 6.04 0.52 -3.67
C ILE A 78 4.83 0.93 -4.51
N ALA A 79 3.66 0.31 -4.28
CA ALA A 79 2.44 0.70 -4.96
C ALA A 79 2.08 2.18 -4.68
N MET A 80 2.25 2.63 -3.43
CA MET A 80 2.07 4.03 -3.05
C MET A 80 3.12 4.96 -3.67
N LEU A 81 4.38 4.54 -3.74
CA LEU A 81 5.43 5.33 -4.39
C LEU A 81 5.11 5.55 -5.88
N TYR A 82 4.66 4.51 -6.59
CA TYR A 82 4.18 4.64 -7.97
C TYR A 82 2.97 5.57 -8.07
N ALA A 83 2.01 5.49 -7.15
CA ALA A 83 0.85 6.40 -7.15
C ALA A 83 1.25 7.88 -6.99
N ILE A 84 2.34 8.17 -6.26
CA ILE A 84 2.84 9.52 -6.03
C ILE A 84 3.75 10.02 -7.16
N LYS A 85 4.61 9.15 -7.70
CA LYS A 85 5.69 9.51 -8.61
C LYS A 85 5.45 9.11 -10.07
N GLY A 86 4.45 8.27 -10.33
CA GLY A 86 4.34 7.57 -11.61
C GLY A 86 5.54 6.66 -11.81
N LEU A 87 6.03 6.58 -13.06
CA LEU A 87 7.23 5.79 -13.36
C LEU A 87 8.51 6.39 -12.74
N ASP A 88 8.69 7.70 -12.88
CA ASP A 88 9.88 8.46 -12.45
C ASP A 88 11.19 7.69 -12.78
N LYS A 89 12.25 7.88 -11.99
CA LYS A 89 13.50 7.13 -12.08
C LYS A 89 13.45 5.73 -11.48
N TYR A 90 12.32 5.32 -10.88
CA TYR A 90 12.22 4.10 -10.07
C TYR A 90 11.63 2.91 -10.82
N PHE A 91 10.74 3.18 -11.77
CA PHE A 91 9.94 2.16 -12.42
C PHE A 91 9.92 2.28 -13.92
N LYS A 92 9.66 1.14 -14.56
CA LYS A 92 9.24 1.01 -15.94
C LYS A 92 8.08 0.05 -16.02
N TYR A 93 7.30 0.13 -17.09
CA TYR A 93 6.45 -0.99 -17.48
C TYR A 93 7.35 -2.08 -18.06
N GLU A 94 7.19 -3.30 -17.57
CA GLU A 94 7.94 -4.45 -18.10
C GLU A 94 7.36 -4.95 -19.43
N ASN A 95 6.10 -4.61 -19.69
CA ASN A 95 5.36 -5.05 -20.86
C ASN A 95 4.86 -3.87 -21.70
N GLU A 96 4.74 -4.12 -23.00
CA GLU A 96 4.16 -3.16 -23.96
C GLU A 96 2.66 -3.40 -24.18
N ASN A 97 2.21 -4.66 -24.04
CA ASN A 97 0.85 -5.07 -24.34
C ASN A 97 0.40 -6.27 -23.49
N GLY A 98 -0.85 -6.68 -23.69
CA GLY A 98 -1.53 -7.78 -23.00
C GLY A 98 -2.36 -7.34 -21.80
N TYR A 99 -2.86 -8.33 -21.09
CA TYR A 99 -3.70 -8.13 -19.90
C TYR A 99 -3.50 -9.24 -18.88
N ASN A 100 -3.86 -8.95 -17.64
CA ASN A 100 -3.83 -9.93 -16.57
C ASN A 100 -5.10 -10.78 -16.57
N THR A 101 -4.98 -12.04 -16.18
CA THR A 101 -6.10 -12.95 -15.94
C THR A 101 -5.87 -13.73 -14.65
N ILE A 102 -6.95 -14.23 -14.06
CA ILE A 102 -6.87 -15.15 -12.93
C ILE A 102 -7.23 -16.54 -13.41
N GLN A 103 -6.29 -17.47 -13.29
CA GLN A 103 -6.58 -18.90 -13.40
C GLN A 103 -7.03 -19.40 -12.04
N LEU A 104 -8.19 -20.08 -12.02
CA LEU A 104 -8.78 -20.68 -10.83
C LEU A 104 -8.60 -22.20 -10.92
N ASP A 105 -7.83 -22.75 -10.01
CA ASP A 105 -7.56 -24.19 -9.90
C ASP A 105 -8.04 -24.73 -8.52
N GLY A 106 -8.11 -26.06 -8.39
CA GLY A 106 -8.53 -26.76 -7.17
C GLY A 106 -10.05 -26.91 -7.01
N GLU A 107 -10.49 -27.75 -6.06
CA GLU A 107 -11.92 -27.84 -5.69
C GLU A 107 -12.41 -26.47 -5.22
N ASP A 108 -13.58 -26.06 -5.73
CA ASP A 108 -14.20 -24.74 -5.54
C ASP A 108 -13.37 -23.53 -6.02
N GLY A 109 -12.28 -23.71 -6.76
CA GLY A 109 -11.49 -22.60 -7.32
C GLY A 109 -10.75 -21.76 -6.27
N ARG A 110 -10.40 -22.36 -5.12
CA ARG A 110 -9.70 -21.67 -4.02
C ARG A 110 -8.24 -21.29 -4.34
N ILE A 111 -7.68 -21.84 -5.41
CA ILE A 111 -6.30 -21.58 -5.81
C ILE A 111 -6.35 -20.62 -7.00
N GLY A 112 -6.22 -19.32 -6.74
CA GLY A 112 -6.06 -18.31 -7.78
C GLY A 112 -4.59 -18.12 -8.15
N SER A 113 -4.26 -18.05 -9.43
CA SER A 113 -2.97 -17.53 -9.91
C SER A 113 -3.18 -16.44 -10.93
N ASN A 114 -2.34 -15.40 -10.89
CA ASN A 114 -2.31 -14.46 -12.00
C ASN A 114 -1.58 -15.11 -13.17
N VAL A 115 -2.08 -14.87 -14.38
CA VAL A 115 -1.43 -15.24 -15.63
C VAL A 115 -1.56 -14.07 -16.59
N TRP A 116 -0.43 -13.58 -17.08
CA TRP A 116 -0.42 -12.59 -18.14
C TRP A 116 -0.74 -13.23 -19.49
N VAL A 117 -1.70 -12.63 -20.21
CA VAL A 117 -2.04 -12.98 -21.58
C VAL A 117 -1.45 -11.92 -22.49
N PHE A 118 -0.50 -12.31 -23.34
CA PHE A 118 0.07 -11.43 -24.36
C PHE A 118 -0.94 -11.24 -25.49
N ASP A 119 -1.38 -10.00 -25.67
CA ASP A 119 -2.37 -9.59 -26.68
C ASP A 119 -2.01 -8.17 -27.14
N GLU A 120 -1.54 -8.04 -28.37
CA GLU A 120 -1.11 -6.77 -28.96
C GLU A 120 -2.24 -5.75 -29.08
N ALA A 121 -3.51 -6.19 -29.08
CA ALA A 121 -4.66 -5.29 -29.12
C ALA A 121 -4.94 -4.62 -27.77
N VAL A 122 -4.37 -5.11 -26.67
CA VAL A 122 -4.57 -4.57 -25.32
C VAL A 122 -3.31 -3.87 -24.85
N THR A 123 -3.38 -2.55 -24.65
CA THR A 123 -2.22 -1.69 -24.33
C THR A 123 -2.43 -0.83 -23.09
N ASN A 124 -3.52 -1.05 -22.35
CA ASN A 124 -3.90 -0.25 -21.18
C ASN A 124 -3.63 -0.94 -19.85
N GLN A 125 -2.99 -2.10 -19.85
CA GLN A 125 -2.60 -2.81 -18.63
C GLN A 125 -1.09 -3.02 -18.60
N HIS A 126 -0.48 -2.74 -17.45
CA HIS A 126 0.95 -2.93 -17.25
C HIS A 126 1.29 -3.50 -15.89
N TRP A 127 2.42 -4.17 -15.75
CA TRP A 127 3.04 -4.40 -14.45
C TRP A 127 4.39 -3.69 -14.34
N LEU A 128 4.73 -3.30 -13.12
CA LEU A 128 5.96 -2.58 -12.83
C LEU A 128 7.16 -3.53 -12.79
N ASN A 129 8.28 -3.04 -13.31
CA ASN A 129 9.61 -3.52 -12.95
C ASN A 129 10.46 -2.33 -12.46
N LEU A 130 11.51 -2.63 -11.71
CA LEU A 130 12.43 -1.62 -11.21
C LEU A 130 13.44 -1.22 -12.28
N THR A 131 13.79 0.07 -12.31
CA THR A 131 14.92 0.61 -13.09
C THR A 131 16.19 0.74 -12.27
N ILE A 132 16.06 0.73 -10.94
CA ILE A 132 17.15 0.66 -9.96
C ILE A 132 17.10 -0.67 -9.21
N ASP A 133 18.14 -1.01 -8.45
CA ASP A 133 18.09 -2.21 -7.62
C ASP A 133 17.13 -2.05 -6.42
N GLY A 134 16.60 -3.17 -5.93
CA GLY A 134 15.60 -3.15 -4.85
C GLY A 134 16.18 -2.68 -3.49
N GLU A 135 17.49 -2.83 -3.26
CA GLU A 135 18.13 -2.32 -2.05
C GLU A 135 18.22 -0.78 -2.10
N GLU A 136 18.59 -0.21 -3.26
CA GLU A 136 18.59 1.22 -3.51
C GLU A 136 17.18 1.82 -3.37
N LEU A 137 16.16 1.17 -3.94
CA LEU A 137 14.77 1.59 -3.76
C LEU A 137 14.35 1.55 -2.28
N GLY A 138 14.79 0.53 -1.53
CA GLY A 138 14.57 0.41 -0.09
C GLY A 138 15.13 1.60 0.68
N LYS A 139 16.37 2.00 0.37
CA LYS A 139 17.02 3.19 0.96
C LYS A 139 16.28 4.48 0.63
N GLU A 140 15.78 4.62 -0.61
CA GLU A 140 14.99 5.79 -1.01
C GLU A 140 13.65 5.84 -0.27
N LEU A 141 12.97 4.70 -0.07
CA LEU A 141 11.76 4.61 0.76
C LEU A 141 12.06 5.00 2.21
N ASP A 142 13.13 4.47 2.81
CA ASP A 142 13.51 4.79 4.19
C ASP A 142 13.80 6.28 4.39
N LYS A 143 14.48 6.90 3.43
CA LYS A 143 14.69 8.35 3.42
C LYS A 143 13.36 9.11 3.41
N MET A 144 12.40 8.69 2.58
CA MET A 144 11.08 9.32 2.52
C MET A 144 10.27 9.10 3.82
N TYR A 145 10.34 7.91 4.42
CA TYR A 145 9.69 7.63 5.70
C TYR A 145 10.22 8.52 6.80
N LEU A 146 11.54 8.64 6.93
CA LEU A 146 12.17 9.50 7.92
C LEU A 146 11.81 10.97 7.68
N GLN A 147 11.91 11.44 6.45
CA GLN A 147 11.50 12.82 6.11
C GLN A 147 10.03 13.08 6.48
N GLY A 148 9.13 12.16 6.15
CA GLY A 148 7.72 12.25 6.51
C GLY A 148 7.51 12.30 8.03
N ALA A 149 8.10 11.35 8.76
CA ALA A 149 7.97 11.27 10.21
C ALA A 149 8.53 12.52 10.92
N TRP A 150 9.67 13.03 10.49
CA TRP A 150 10.28 14.24 11.06
C TRP A 150 9.55 15.53 10.67
N SER A 151 8.86 15.56 9.53
CA SER A 151 8.06 16.72 9.09
C SER A 151 6.81 16.98 9.94
N ALA A 152 6.36 15.98 10.70
CA ALA A 152 5.20 16.12 11.56
C ALA A 152 5.46 17.14 12.69
N SER A 153 4.50 18.03 12.95
CA SER A 153 4.61 19.03 14.04
C SER A 153 4.85 18.40 15.42
N ARG A 154 4.42 17.16 15.60
CA ARG A 154 4.52 16.38 16.83
C ARG A 154 5.79 15.54 16.96
N SER A 155 6.71 15.61 15.98
CA SER A 155 7.97 14.86 16.01
C SER A 155 8.87 15.24 17.20
N SER A 156 8.71 16.46 17.72
CA SER A 156 9.42 16.98 18.89
C SER A 156 8.64 16.91 20.20
N ASP A 157 7.40 16.38 20.18
CA ASP A 157 6.59 16.24 21.40
C ASP A 157 7.30 15.29 22.40
N PRO A 158 7.17 15.55 23.72
CA PRO A 158 7.64 14.60 24.71
C PRO A 158 6.85 13.27 24.60
N VAL A 159 7.58 12.16 24.66
CA VAL A 159 7.01 10.81 24.64
C VAL A 159 5.97 10.66 25.75
N GLY A 160 4.79 10.12 25.43
CA GLY A 160 3.69 9.93 26.38
C GLY A 160 2.58 10.98 26.35
N LYS A 161 2.72 12.07 25.58
CA LYS A 161 1.61 12.97 25.21
C LYS A 161 0.90 12.51 23.93
N LEU A 162 0.51 11.24 23.84
CA LEU A 162 -0.42 10.83 22.78
C LEU A 162 -1.84 11.27 23.15
N PRO A 163 -2.68 11.68 22.17
CA PRO A 163 -4.11 11.80 22.42
C PRO A 163 -4.60 10.49 23.01
N LYS A 164 -5.35 10.53 24.12
CA LYS A 164 -6.00 9.32 24.61
C LYS A 164 -6.88 8.78 23.48
N LEU A 165 -6.76 7.49 23.16
CA LEU A 165 -7.71 6.81 22.26
C LEU A 165 -9.13 7.16 22.71
N GLY A 166 -9.94 7.73 21.81
CA GLY A 166 -11.30 8.20 22.11
C GLY A 166 -11.43 9.69 22.48
N ASN A 167 -10.34 10.43 22.66
CA ASN A 167 -10.36 11.89 22.89
C ASN A 167 -10.21 12.71 21.59
N CYS A 168 -10.41 12.11 20.42
CA CYS A 168 -10.53 12.83 19.15
C CYS A 168 -11.87 13.58 19.10
N LYS A 169 -12.08 14.57 19.97
CA LYS A 169 -13.14 15.54 19.76
C LYS A 169 -12.69 16.42 18.60
N PRO A 170 -13.50 16.60 17.54
CA PRO A 170 -13.25 17.69 16.61
C PRO A 170 -13.35 18.99 17.43
N ASP A 171 -12.23 19.68 17.60
CA ASP A 171 -12.24 21.00 18.22
C ASP A 171 -13.18 21.89 17.40
N GLY A 172 -14.26 22.37 18.01
CA GLY A 172 -15.10 23.42 17.42
C GLY A 172 -16.52 23.06 16.98
N ILE A 173 -17.07 21.87 17.26
CA ILE A 173 -18.54 21.73 17.19
C ILE A 173 -19.14 22.36 18.44
N ALA A 174 -19.45 23.66 18.35
CA ALA A 174 -20.33 24.32 19.30
C ALA A 174 -21.60 23.46 19.43
N LYS A 175 -21.95 23.07 20.67
CA LYS A 175 -23.24 22.43 20.91
C LYS A 175 -24.33 23.36 20.37
N PRO A 176 -25.30 22.88 19.58
CA PRO A 176 -26.48 23.69 19.31
C PRO A 176 -27.13 24.06 20.65
N ASN A 177 -27.43 25.34 20.84
CA ASN A 177 -28.10 25.85 22.03
C ASN A 177 -29.39 25.06 22.24
N SER A 178 -29.46 24.27 23.30
CA SER A 178 -30.71 23.68 23.76
C SER A 178 -31.48 24.74 24.52
N SER A 179 -32.24 25.55 23.79
CA SER A 179 -33.35 26.32 24.34
C SER A 179 -34.59 26.04 23.49
N ASP A 180 -35.08 24.82 23.57
CA ASP A 180 -36.48 24.49 23.29
C ASP A 180 -37.08 24.03 24.61
N GLU A 181 -37.42 24.99 25.47
CA GLU A 181 -38.49 24.80 26.45
C GLU A 181 -39.79 24.65 25.66
N ARG A 182 -40.12 23.41 25.27
CA ARG A 182 -41.53 23.05 25.08
C ARG A 182 -42.13 22.86 26.47
N SER A 183 -42.64 23.95 27.04
CA SER A 183 -43.68 23.88 28.04
C SER A 183 -44.96 23.34 27.38
N GLU A 184 -45.57 22.39 28.06
CA GLU A 184 -46.87 21.79 27.75
C GLU A 184 -47.95 22.84 27.43
N LEU A 185 -48.74 22.57 26.38
CA LEU A 185 -50.21 22.68 26.30
C LEU A 185 -50.70 21.89 25.07
#